data_AF-A0A7X7BRB3-F1
#
_entry.id   AF-A0A7X7BRB3-F1
#
_cell.length_a   1.000
_cell.length_b   1.000
_cell.length_c   1.000
_cell.angle_alpha   90.00
_cell.angle_beta   90.00
_cell.angle_gamma   90.00
#
_symmetry.space_group_name_H-M   'P 1'
#
loop_
_entity.id
_entity.type
_entity.pdbx_description
1 polymer ?
#
loop_
_entity_poly.entity_id
_entity_poly.type
_entity_poly.pdbx_seq_one_letter_code
_entity_poly.pdbx_strand_id
1 'polypeptide(L)'
;FNGDQTIYHIKGIDNWIYSIDVKADKKLPVHDYNAENFSYITFPKATDVYNADGTIQNHNGQKIIKQMGHLKVDKLMYIWVPSENKAELFYHLVGTSFYAPTTPTARQSKIDVGHDAYVKADDVKFAGGIKLTPSNTPEEAQAAALKK
;
A
#
# COMPACT_ATOMS: atom_id res chain seq x y z
N PHE A 1 8.23 22.12 12.24
CA PHE A 1 7.70 21.28 13.32
C PHE A 1 8.06 19.83 13.00
N ASN A 2 9.23 19.37 13.47
CA ASN A 2 9.73 18.02 13.22
C ASN A 2 10.12 17.41 14.57
N GLY A 3 9.36 16.43 15.02
CA GLY A 3 9.64 15.68 16.25
C GLY A 3 8.43 14.82 16.59
N ASP A 4 8.59 13.51 16.51
CA ASP A 4 7.54 12.51 16.70
C ASP A 4 6.73 12.77 17.97
N GLN A 5 5.50 13.29 17.81
CA GLN A 5 4.58 13.48 18.93
C GLN A 5 4.06 12.11 19.37
N THR A 6 4.76 11.48 20.31
CA THR A 6 4.23 10.29 20.99
C THR A 6 3.31 10.73 22.13
N ILE A 7 2.21 10.00 22.33
CA ILE A 7 1.28 10.18 23.45
C ILE A 7 1.42 9.00 24.41
N TYR A 8 1.58 9.26 25.70
CA TYR A 8 1.67 8.23 26.74
C TYR A 8 0.34 8.10 27.49
N HIS A 9 -0.10 6.86 27.73
CA HIS A 9 -1.26 6.57 28.58
C HIS A 9 -0.85 6.54 30.07
N ILE A 10 -1.62 7.18 30.93
CA ILE A 10 -1.33 7.26 32.37
C ILE A 10 -1.92 6.03 33.07
N LYS A 11 -1.05 5.15 33.58
CA LYS A 11 -1.50 3.92 34.25
C LYS A 11 -2.45 4.22 35.41
N GLY A 12 -3.63 3.57 35.40
CA GLY A 12 -4.63 3.64 36.47
C GLY A 12 -5.74 4.68 36.24
N ILE A 13 -5.66 5.47 35.17
CA ILE A 13 -6.73 6.39 34.74
C ILE A 13 -6.85 6.37 33.22
N ASP A 14 -8.02 6.72 32.69
CA ASP A 14 -8.27 6.80 31.25
C ASP A 14 -7.88 8.20 30.72
N ASN A 15 -6.59 8.52 30.80
CA ASN A 15 -6.05 9.82 30.37
C ASN A 15 -4.68 9.67 29.71
N TRP A 16 -4.34 10.64 28.87
CA TRP A 16 -3.13 10.65 28.05
C TRP A 16 -2.36 11.96 28.18
N ILE A 17 -1.04 11.90 28.02
CA ILE A 17 -0.13 13.05 28.10
C ILE A 17 0.85 13.04 26.92
N TYR A 18 1.18 14.22 26.39
CA TYR A 18 2.18 14.30 25.33
C TYR A 18 3.58 14.02 25.88
N SER A 19 4.37 13.29 25.12
CA SER A 19 5.78 13.02 25.45
C SER A 19 6.62 14.28 25.65
N ILE A 20 6.25 15.42 25.05
CA ILE A 20 6.93 16.71 25.25
C ILE A 20 6.71 17.28 26.65
N ASP A 21 5.59 16.93 27.30
CA ASP A 21 5.22 17.41 28.63
C ASP A 21 5.75 16.49 29.76
N VAL A 22 6.49 15.44 29.39
CA VAL A 22 6.97 14.41 30.33
C VAL A 22 8.48 14.25 30.22
N LYS A 23 9.18 14.44 31.33
CA LYS A 23 10.58 14.00 31.47
C LYS A 23 10.61 12.60 32.08
N ALA A 24 10.61 11.57 31.22
CA ALA A 24 10.66 10.19 31.69
C ALA A 24 12.09 9.80 32.14
N ASP A 25 12.21 9.16 33.30
CA ASP A 25 13.49 8.67 33.83
C ASP A 25 14.14 7.58 32.97
N LYS A 26 13.34 6.89 32.14
CA LYS A 26 13.76 5.88 31.17
C LYS A 26 12.97 6.04 29.88
N LYS A 27 13.57 5.64 28.76
CA LYS A 27 12.87 5.59 27.46
C LYS A 27 11.66 4.67 27.57
N LEU A 28 10.46 5.23 27.42
CA LEU A 28 9.22 4.44 27.38
C LEU A 28 9.07 3.77 26.01
N PRO A 29 8.54 2.54 25.96
CA PRO A 29 8.18 1.91 24.70
C PRO A 29 7.12 2.78 24.00
N VAL A 30 7.38 3.09 22.73
CA VAL A 30 6.43 3.80 21.87
C VAL A 30 5.66 2.76 21.07
N HIS A 31 4.35 2.91 21.05
CA HIS A 31 3.45 2.01 20.35
C HIS A 31 2.95 2.69 19.08
N ASP A 32 3.28 2.14 17.91
CA ASP A 32 2.79 2.65 16.62
C ASP A 32 1.51 1.92 16.23
N TYR A 33 0.37 2.50 16.61
CA TYR A 33 -0.96 1.95 16.30
C TYR A 33 -1.26 1.83 14.80
N ASN A 34 -0.57 2.60 13.94
CA ASN A 34 -0.74 2.46 12.49
C ASN A 34 -0.13 1.16 11.98
N ALA A 35 0.96 0.71 12.60
CA ALA A 35 1.64 -0.54 12.25
C ALA A 35 0.87 -1.79 12.71
N GLU A 36 -0.14 -1.65 13.58
CA GLU A 36 -0.93 -2.79 14.07
C GLU A 36 -2.12 -3.16 13.20
N ASN A 37 -2.64 -2.22 12.40
CA ASN A 37 -3.93 -2.40 11.74
C ASN A 37 -3.85 -2.42 10.21
N PHE A 38 -2.74 -1.94 9.65
CA PHE A 38 -2.61 -1.73 8.21
C PHE A 38 -1.31 -2.32 7.69
N SER A 39 -1.32 -2.65 6.40
CA SER A 39 -0.14 -3.02 5.64
C SER A 39 0.21 -1.88 4.71
N TYR A 40 1.51 -1.60 4.58
CA TYR A 40 2.00 -0.51 3.77
C TYR A 40 3.07 -0.93 2.78
N ILE A 41 3.04 -0.32 1.59
CA ILE A 41 4.04 -0.49 0.53
C ILE A 41 4.60 0.86 0.06
N THR A 42 5.72 0.81 -0.66
CA THR A 42 6.30 1.93 -1.40
C THR A 42 6.58 1.53 -2.85
N PHE A 43 6.60 2.53 -3.73
CA PHE A 43 6.89 2.38 -5.16
C PHE A 43 8.34 2.80 -5.44
N PRO A 44 9.30 1.86 -5.51
CA PRO A 44 10.71 2.17 -5.79
C PRO A 44 10.95 2.54 -7.26
N LYS A 45 10.04 2.16 -8.16
CA LYS A 45 10.09 2.38 -9.60
C LYS A 45 8.71 2.71 -10.15
N ALA A 46 8.65 3.21 -11.37
CA ALA A 46 7.39 3.39 -12.08
C ALA A 46 6.69 2.03 -12.26
N THR A 47 5.42 1.93 -11.86
CA THR A 47 4.70 0.65 -11.70
C THR A 47 3.36 0.70 -12.43
N ASP A 48 3.09 -0.35 -13.20
CA ASP A 48 1.80 -0.54 -13.88
C ASP A 48 0.70 -0.89 -12.89
N VAL A 49 -0.53 -0.55 -13.25
CA VAL A 49 -1.73 -0.87 -12.47
C VAL A 49 -2.51 -1.94 -13.20
N TYR A 50 -3.05 -2.90 -12.46
CA TYR A 50 -3.76 -4.05 -12.98
C TYR A 50 -5.19 -4.08 -12.47
N ASN A 51 -6.08 -4.60 -13.31
CA ASN A 51 -7.44 -4.97 -12.96
C ASN A 51 -7.45 -6.32 -12.21
N ALA A 52 -8.58 -6.64 -11.58
CA ALA A 52 -8.79 -7.92 -10.91
C ALA A 52 -8.74 -9.15 -11.86
N ASP A 53 -8.82 -8.94 -13.18
CA ASP A 53 -8.66 -9.99 -14.19
C ASP A 53 -7.23 -10.14 -14.73
N GLY A 54 -6.27 -9.40 -14.15
CA GLY A 54 -4.86 -9.46 -14.51
C GLY A 54 -4.49 -8.70 -15.79
N THR A 55 -5.42 -7.95 -16.39
CA THR A 55 -5.12 -7.01 -17.48
C THR A 55 -4.56 -5.70 -16.93
N ILE A 56 -3.67 -5.05 -17.69
CA ILE A 56 -3.13 -3.73 -17.33
C ILE A 56 -4.23 -2.66 -17.53
N GLN A 57 -4.43 -1.81 -16.53
CA GLN A 57 -5.28 -0.62 -16.64
C GLN A 57 -4.64 0.41 -17.57
N ASN A 58 -5.42 0.91 -18.54
CA ASN A 58 -4.95 1.94 -19.45
C ASN A 58 -5.14 3.34 -18.85
N HIS A 59 -4.04 3.95 -18.40
CA HIS A 59 -4.00 5.35 -17.98
C HIS A 59 -3.26 6.24 -18.99
N ASN A 60 -3.54 6.07 -20.29
CA ASN A 60 -2.85 6.78 -21.38
C ASN A 60 -1.32 6.60 -21.34
N GLY A 61 -0.86 5.40 -20.95
CA GLY A 61 0.56 5.08 -20.79
C GLY A 61 1.22 5.62 -19.51
N GLN A 62 0.49 6.33 -18.65
CA GLN A 62 1.01 6.75 -17.35
C GLN A 62 1.06 5.58 -16.36
N LYS A 63 2.02 5.66 -15.44
CA LYS A 63 2.26 4.66 -14.38
C LYS A 63 2.26 5.34 -13.01
N ILE A 64 2.05 4.57 -11.95
CA ILE A 64 2.27 5.06 -10.59
C ILE A 64 3.77 5.30 -10.40
N ILE A 65 4.14 6.48 -9.91
CA ILE A 65 5.53 6.80 -9.54
C ILE A 65 5.72 6.82 -8.03
N LYS A 66 6.92 7.17 -7.58
CA LYS A 66 7.23 7.38 -6.16
C LYS A 66 6.22 8.35 -5.55
N GLN A 67 5.60 7.91 -4.46
CA GLN A 67 4.68 8.71 -3.65
C GLN A 67 5.43 9.37 -2.49
N MET A 68 4.87 10.44 -1.90
CA MET A 68 5.51 11.14 -0.78
C MET A 68 5.53 10.34 0.53
N GLY A 69 4.80 9.22 0.62
CA GLY A 69 4.73 8.41 1.83
C GLY A 69 4.46 6.94 1.54
N HIS A 70 4.10 6.22 2.60
CA HIS A 70 3.73 4.81 2.57
C HIS A 70 2.27 4.64 2.13
N LEU A 71 2.00 3.66 1.27
CA LEU A 71 0.68 3.47 0.68
C LEU A 71 0.02 2.25 1.28
N LYS A 72 -1.21 2.45 1.76
CA LYS A 72 -2.00 1.40 2.39
C LYS A 72 -2.48 0.38 1.37
N VAL A 73 -2.35 -0.89 1.74
CA VAL A 73 -2.89 -2.05 1.04
C VAL A 73 -3.64 -2.93 2.05
N ASP A 74 -4.65 -3.65 1.59
CA ASP A 74 -5.52 -4.46 2.45
C ASP A 74 -5.58 -5.95 2.07
N LYS A 75 -5.17 -6.30 0.85
CA LYS A 75 -5.13 -7.68 0.36
C LYS A 75 -3.83 -7.97 -0.38
N LEU A 76 -3.40 -9.22 -0.26
CA LEU A 76 -2.34 -9.84 -1.05
C LEU A 76 -2.96 -11.08 -1.69
N MET A 77 -2.87 -11.23 -3.01
CA MET A 77 -3.47 -12.37 -3.71
C MET A 77 -2.78 -12.65 -5.04
N TYR A 78 -2.86 -13.91 -5.48
CA TYR A 78 -2.48 -14.29 -6.82
C TYR A 78 -3.56 -13.91 -7.82
N ILE A 79 -3.15 -13.26 -8.92
CA ILE A 79 -4.01 -12.95 -10.07
C ILE A 79 -3.34 -13.56 -11.30
N TRP A 80 -4.14 -14.23 -12.15
CA TRP A 80 -3.66 -14.74 -13.42
C TRP A 80 -3.41 -13.58 -14.39
N VAL A 81 -2.19 -13.44 -14.90
CA VAL A 81 -1.82 -12.40 -15.87
C VAL A 81 -1.86 -12.99 -17.28
N PRO A 82 -2.88 -12.66 -18.11
CA PRO A 82 -3.05 -13.30 -19.40
C PRO A 82 -1.87 -13.07 -20.36
N SER A 83 -1.27 -11.87 -20.32
CA SER A 83 -0.13 -11.52 -21.16
C SER A 83 1.15 -12.29 -20.82
N GLU A 84 1.22 -12.89 -19.64
CA GLU A 84 2.38 -13.67 -19.17
C GLU A 84 2.08 -15.16 -19.02
N ASN A 85 0.81 -15.56 -19.19
CA ASN A 85 0.34 -16.93 -19.05
C ASN A 85 0.78 -17.59 -17.72
N LYS A 86 0.72 -16.82 -16.63
CA LYS A 86 1.06 -17.26 -15.28
C LYS A 86 0.31 -16.47 -14.21
N ALA A 87 0.17 -17.07 -13.03
CA ALA A 87 -0.30 -16.36 -11.85
C ALA A 87 0.85 -15.58 -11.20
N GLU A 88 0.60 -14.32 -10.89
CA GLU A 88 1.54 -13.42 -10.21
C GLU A 88 0.93 -12.89 -8.92
N LEU A 89 1.77 -12.49 -7.98
CA LEU A 89 1.32 -12.00 -6.68
C LEU A 89 1.08 -10.48 -6.72
N PHE A 90 -0.05 -10.03 -6.19
CA PHE A 90 -0.48 -8.63 -6.23
C PHE A 90 -0.95 -8.11 -4.88
N TYR A 91 -0.67 -6.84 -4.62
CA TYR A 91 -1.33 -6.06 -3.59
C TYR A 91 -2.55 -5.33 -4.15
N HIS A 92 -3.65 -5.32 -3.40
CA HIS A 92 -4.80 -4.46 -3.66
C HIS A 92 -4.57 -3.07 -3.06
N LEU A 93 -4.79 -2.03 -3.86
CA LEU A 93 -4.63 -0.64 -3.47
C LEU A 93 -5.90 -0.14 -2.78
N VAL A 94 -5.76 0.44 -1.59
CA VAL A 94 -6.91 1.04 -0.87
C VAL A 94 -7.24 2.44 -1.39
N GLY A 95 -6.22 3.19 -1.82
CA GLY A 95 -6.40 4.50 -2.44
C GLY A 95 -6.85 4.37 -3.89
N THR A 96 -7.58 5.37 -4.40
CA THR A 96 -8.07 5.39 -5.78
C THR A 96 -7.30 6.34 -6.70
N SER A 97 -6.39 7.16 -6.17
CA SER A 97 -5.62 8.11 -6.99
C SER A 97 -4.19 8.27 -6.50
N PHE A 98 -3.24 8.26 -7.43
CA PHE A 98 -1.80 8.21 -7.16
C PHE A 98 -1.02 9.16 -8.06
N TYR A 99 0.11 9.69 -7.56
CA TYR A 99 1.00 10.49 -8.40
C TYR A 99 1.52 9.72 -9.61
N ALA A 100 1.56 10.42 -10.74
CA ALA A 100 2.04 9.95 -12.03
C ALA A 100 3.05 10.95 -12.62
N PRO A 101 3.82 10.58 -13.66
CA PRO A 101 4.72 11.50 -14.32
C PRO A 101 3.99 12.75 -14.81
N THR A 102 4.62 13.92 -14.67
CA THR A 102 4.09 15.18 -15.17
C THR A 102 3.93 15.15 -16.69
N THR A 103 2.86 15.77 -17.19
CA THR A 103 2.68 16.01 -18.62
C THR A 103 3.20 17.41 -18.98
N PRO A 104 3.42 17.72 -20.27
CA PRO A 104 3.79 19.09 -20.69
C PRO A 104 2.83 20.18 -20.21
N THR A 105 1.59 19.81 -19.89
CA THR A 105 0.51 20.71 -19.47
C THR A 105 0.30 20.80 -17.96
N ALA A 106 0.94 19.95 -17.14
CA ALA A 106 0.68 19.88 -15.70
C ALA A 106 1.95 19.66 -14.87
N ARG A 107 2.23 20.58 -13.92
CA ARG A 107 3.37 20.50 -12.98
C ARG A 107 3.21 19.41 -11.91
N GLN A 108 2.01 18.86 -11.75
CA GLN A 108 1.71 17.67 -10.95
C GLN A 108 0.65 16.87 -11.70
N SER A 109 0.84 15.55 -11.79
CA SER A 109 -0.12 14.64 -12.42
C SER A 109 -0.48 13.52 -11.45
N LYS A 110 -1.73 13.06 -11.54
CA LYS A 110 -2.23 11.88 -10.86
C LYS A 110 -3.03 11.04 -11.83
N ILE A 111 -3.02 9.73 -11.63
CA ILE A 111 -3.94 8.81 -12.28
C ILE A 111 -5.02 8.40 -11.28
N ASP A 112 -6.26 8.26 -11.76
CA ASP A 112 -7.36 7.61 -11.05
C ASP A 112 -7.39 6.15 -11.49
N VAL A 113 -7.33 5.24 -10.52
CA VAL A 113 -7.26 3.79 -10.71
C VAL A 113 -8.55 3.08 -10.28
N GLY A 114 -9.52 3.84 -9.75
CA GLY A 114 -10.74 3.27 -9.17
C GLY A 114 -10.47 2.48 -7.89
N HIS A 115 -11.47 1.69 -7.47
CA HIS A 115 -11.41 0.92 -6.23
C HIS A 115 -10.82 -0.48 -6.38
N ASP A 116 -10.81 -1.04 -7.59
CA ASP A 116 -10.34 -2.41 -7.87
C ASP A 116 -9.00 -2.39 -8.60
N ALA A 117 -8.00 -1.77 -7.98
CA ALA A 117 -6.68 -1.56 -8.55
C ALA A 117 -5.61 -2.39 -7.84
N TYR A 118 -4.76 -3.02 -8.62
CA TYR A 118 -3.76 -3.96 -8.14
C TYR A 118 -2.37 -3.61 -8.67
N VAL A 119 -1.34 -3.90 -7.87
CA VAL A 119 0.07 -3.74 -8.28
C VAL A 119 0.84 -5.00 -7.94
N LYS A 120 1.74 -5.41 -8.85
CA LYS A 120 2.57 -6.60 -8.63
C LYS A 120 3.42 -6.42 -7.38
N ALA A 121 3.46 -7.47 -6.56
CA ALA A 121 4.25 -7.47 -5.33
C ALA A 121 5.75 -7.27 -5.61
N ASP A 122 6.26 -7.80 -6.72
CA ASP A 122 7.66 -7.68 -7.15
C ASP A 122 8.04 -6.26 -7.62
N ASP A 123 7.06 -5.44 -7.98
CA ASP A 123 7.30 -4.07 -8.44
C ASP A 123 7.34 -3.05 -7.28
N VAL A 124 6.93 -3.47 -6.08
CA VAL A 124 6.82 -2.63 -4.89
C VAL A 124 7.69 -3.16 -3.74
N LYS A 125 7.82 -2.37 -2.68
CA LYS A 125 8.50 -2.81 -1.45
C LYS A 125 7.58 -2.67 -0.26
N PHE A 126 7.51 -3.72 0.57
CA PHE A 126 6.87 -3.63 1.87
C PHE A 126 7.55 -2.57 2.73
N ALA A 127 6.76 -1.68 3.30
CA ALA A 127 7.22 -0.48 4.01
C ALA A 127 6.95 -0.54 5.51
N GLY A 128 6.09 -1.46 5.97
CA GLY A 128 5.79 -1.66 7.39
C GLY A 128 4.34 -2.07 7.63
N GLY A 129 4.05 -2.37 8.90
CA GLY A 129 2.73 -2.78 9.36
C GLY A 129 2.52 -4.30 9.40
N ILE A 130 1.28 -4.75 9.27
CA ILE A 130 0.96 -6.18 9.21
C ILE A 130 1.45 -6.75 7.88
N LYS A 131 2.23 -7.84 7.93
CA LYS A 131 2.60 -8.57 6.72
C LYS A 131 1.43 -9.44 6.27
N LEU A 132 0.83 -9.09 5.13
CA LEU A 132 -0.27 -9.84 4.54
C LEU A 132 0.21 -11.21 4.04
N THR A 133 -0.66 -12.22 4.18
CA THR A 133 -0.51 -13.53 3.54
C THR A 133 -1.41 -13.59 2.31
N PRO A 134 -1.00 -14.27 1.22
CA PRO A 134 -1.85 -14.45 0.05
C PRO A 134 -3.20 -15.07 0.42
N SER A 135 -4.31 -14.52 -0.08
CA SER A 135 -5.66 -15.01 0.22
C SER A 135 -6.11 -16.20 -0.65
N ASN A 136 -5.29 -16.57 -1.63
CA ASN A 136 -5.52 -17.68 -2.56
C ASN A 136 -4.16 -18.26 -3.01
N THR A 137 -4.23 -19.28 -3.85
CA THR A 137 -3.10 -19.98 -4.47
C THR A 137 -2.95 -19.62 -5.97
N PRO A 138 -1.78 -19.84 -6.57
CA PRO A 138 -1.58 -19.73 -8.02
C PRO A 138 -2.60 -20.53 -8.85
N GLU A 139 -2.89 -21.76 -8.41
CA GLU A 139 -3.82 -22.69 -9.08
C GLU A 139 -5.26 -22.17 -9.03
N GLU A 140 -5.69 -21.60 -7.89
CA GLU A 140 -7.00 -20.97 -7.76
C GLU A 140 -7.13 -19.73 -8.66
N ALA A 141 -6.08 -18.93 -8.79
CA ALA A 141 -6.05 -17.78 -9.68
C ALA A 141 -6.20 -18.19 -11.16
N GLN A 142 -5.48 -19.24 -11.58
CA GLN A 142 -5.60 -19.79 -12.92
C GLN A 142 -7.00 -20.36 -13.17
N ALA A 143 -7.53 -21.15 -12.23
CA ALA A 143 -8.86 -21.73 -12.34
C ALA A 143 -9.96 -20.66 -12.40
N ALA A 144 -9.82 -19.56 -11.66
CA ALA A 144 -10.76 -18.43 -11.72
C ALA A 144 -10.74 -17.72 -13.09
N ALA A 145 -9.57 -17.62 -13.73
CA ALA A 145 -9.45 -17.02 -15.06
C ALA A 145 -10.08 -17.89 -16.17
N LEU A 146 -10.03 -19.21 -16.04
CA LEU A 146 -10.60 -20.16 -17.01
C LEU A 146 -12.14 -20.30 -16.92
N LYS A 147 -12.76 -19.78 -15.86
CA LYS A 147 -14.21 -19.83 -15.65
C LYS A 147 -14.97 -18.63 -16.23
N LYS A 148 -14.25 -17.65 -16.80
CA LYS A 148 -14.82 -16.46 -17.45
C LYS A 148 -14.90 -16.67 -18.95
#